data_AF-F9CWR8-F1
#
_entry.id   AF-F9CWR8-F1
#
_cell.length_a   1.000
_cell.length_b   1.000
_cell.length_c   1.000
_cell.angle_alpha   90.00
_cell.angle_beta   90.00
_cell.angle_gamma   90.00
#
_symmetry.space_group_name_H-M   'P 1'
#
loop_
_entity.id
_entity.type
_entity.pdbx_description
1 polymer ?
#
loop_
_entity_poly.entity_id
_entity_poly.type
_entity_poly.pdbx_seq_one_letter_code
_entity_poly.pdbx_strand_id
1 'polypeptide(L)' 'MAERITIMLNSDIAKKLRNLQAKKLRESASSVSFSRIINEILEKGLK' A
#
# COMPACT_ATOMS: atom_id res chain seq x y z
N MET A 1 5.83 14.55 5.01
CA MET A 1 6.61 13.87 6.07
C MET A 1 5.96 12.53 6.34
N ALA A 2 6.75 11.46 6.50
CA ALA A 2 6.20 10.13 6.81
C ALA A 2 6.40 9.85 8.30
N GLU A 3 5.30 9.56 9.00
CA GLU A 3 5.32 9.15 10.40
C GLU A 3 5.24 7.63 10.51
N ARG A 4 5.88 7.06 11.55
CA ARG A 4 5.80 5.62 11.83
C ARG A 4 4.55 5.36 12.67
N ILE A 5 3.54 4.77 12.05
CA ILE A 5 2.26 4.44 12.70
C ILE A 5 2.05 2.92 12.63
N THR A 6 1.71 2.31 13.75
CA THR A 6 1.29 0.90 13.81
C THR A 6 -0.22 0.84 13.73
N ILE A 7 -0.75 0.14 12.73
CA ILE A 7 -2.18 -0.07 12.55
C ILE A 7 -2.48 -1.57 12.40
N MET A 8 -3.62 -2.01 12.91
CA MET A 8 -4.16 -3.33 12.63
C MET A 8 -5.03 -3.25 11.38
N LEU A 9 -4.73 -4.10 10.39
CA LEU A 9 -5.53 -4.22 9.16
C LEU A 9 -6.24 -5.57 9.15
N ASN A 10 -7.49 -5.58 8.66
CA ASN A 10 -8.17 -6.84 8.37
C ASN A 10 -7.33 -7.67 7.38
N SER A 11 -7.26 -8.98 7.63
CA SER A 11 -6.42 -9.90 6.87
C SER A 11 -6.72 -9.87 5.36
N ASP A 12 -7.98 -9.73 4.99
CA ASP A 12 -8.41 -9.66 3.58
C ASP A 12 -7.95 -8.37 2.90
N ILE A 13 -7.97 -7.24 3.63
CA ILE A 13 -7.47 -5.95 3.13
C ILE A 13 -5.95 -6.04 2.94
N ALA A 14 -5.23 -6.59 3.92
CA ALA A 14 -3.79 -6.77 3.83
C ALA A 14 -3.38 -7.64 2.62
N LYS A 15 -4.12 -8.73 2.35
CA LYS A 15 -3.90 -9.57 1.14
C LYS A 15 -4.10 -8.78 -0.15
N LYS A 16 -5.19 -8.01 -0.25
CA LYS A 16 -5.46 -7.17 -1.43
C LYS A 16 -4.36 -6.13 -1.68
N LEU A 17 -3.89 -5.47 -0.62
CA LEU A 17 -2.81 -4.48 -0.71
C LEU A 17 -1.48 -5.12 -1.16
N ARG A 18 -1.14 -6.33 -0.67
CA ARG A 18 0.04 -7.07 -1.13
C ARG A 18 -0.05 -7.50 -2.59
N ASN A 19 -1.23 -7.94 -3.03
CA ASN A 19 -1.43 -8.27 -4.45
C ASN A 19 -1.28 -7.02 -5.33
N LEU A 20 -1.80 -5.87 -4.87
CA LEU A 20 -1.64 -4.59 -5.57
C LEU A 20 -0.16 -4.15 -5.62
N GLN A 21 0.57 -4.35 -4.51
CA GLN A 21 2.02 -4.12 -4.45
C GLN A 21 2.76 -4.97 -5.49
N ALA A 22 2.49 -6.28 -5.53
CA ALA A 22 3.12 -7.20 -6.48
C ALA A 22 2.80 -6.83 -7.93
N LYS A 23 1.56 -6.40 -8.21
CA LYS A 23 1.16 -5.91 -9.53
C LYS A 23 1.96 -4.66 -9.93
N LYS A 24 2.05 -3.66 -9.04
CA LYS A 24 2.82 -2.44 -9.31
C LYS A 24 4.32 -2.71 -9.48
N LEU A 25 4.91 -3.61 -8.70
CA LEU A 25 6.30 -4.03 -8.87
C LEU A 25 6.59 -4.65 -10.24
N ARG A 26 5.60 -5.34 -10.84
CA ARG A 26 5.73 -5.86 -12.21
C ARG A 26 5.60 -4.77 -13.27
N GLU A 27 4.73 -3.79 -13.03
CA GLU A 27 4.42 -2.72 -13.99
C GLU A 27 5.42 -1.54 -13.92
N SER A 28 6.10 -1.35 -12.79
CA SER A 28 7.07 -0.26 -12.60
C SER A 28 8.48 -0.82 -12.37
N ALA A 29 9.48 -0.24 -13.06
CA ALA A 29 10.91 -0.58 -12.87
C ALA A 29 11.48 -0.15 -11.49
N SER A 30 10.68 0.54 -10.68
CA SER A 30 11.04 1.07 -9.36
C SER A 30 10.51 0.19 -8.23
N SER A 31 11.29 0.04 -7.16
CA SER A 31 10.85 -0.66 -5.95
C SER A 31 9.65 0.05 -5.30
N VAL A 32 8.52 -0.66 -5.18
CA VAL A 32 7.30 -0.14 -4.55
C VAL A 32 7.16 -0.75 -3.14
N SER A 33 7.22 0.11 -2.12
CA SER A 33 7.06 -0.31 -0.73
C SER A 33 5.59 -0.49 -0.34
N PHE A 34 5.34 -1.34 0.65
CA PHE A 34 3.99 -1.59 1.15
C PHE A 34 3.37 -0.32 1.76
N SER A 35 4.15 0.47 2.50
CA SER A 35 3.72 1.75 3.06
C SER A 35 3.29 2.75 1.98
N ARG A 36 3.98 2.78 0.83
CA ARG A 36 3.59 3.63 -0.30
C ARG A 36 2.24 3.23 -0.86
N ILE A 37 2.00 1.92 -1.03
CA ILE A 37 0.72 1.40 -1.51
C ILE A 37 -0.42 1.77 -0.55
N ILE A 38 -0.19 1.64 0.77
CA ILE A 38 -1.18 2.03 1.78
C ILE A 38 -1.51 3.52 1.65
N ASN A 39 -0.51 4.39 1.65
CA ASN A 39 -0.72 5.84 1.57
C ASN A 39 -1.45 6.26 0.29
N GLU A 40 -1.07 5.71 -0.87
CA GLU A 40 -1.74 6.01 -2.14
C GLU A 40 -3.21 5.59 -2.15
N ILE A 41 -3.57 4.49 -1.47
CA ILE A 41 -4.96 4.05 -1.36
C ILE A 41 -5.74 4.91 -0.37
N LEU A 42 -5.12 5.28 0.76
CA LEU A 42 -5.73 6.18 1.74
C LEU A 42 -5.97 7.57 1.17
N GLU A 43 -5.01 8.15 0.44
CA GLU A 43 -5.16 9.45 -0.23
C GLU A 43 -6.30 9.44 -1.25
N LYS A 44 -6.52 8.30 -1.94
CA LYS A 44 -7.64 8.15 -2.87
C LYS A 44 -8.99 8.02 -2.17
N GLY A 45 -9.03 7.36 -1.01
CA GLY A 45 -10.27 7.12 -0.26
C GLY A 45 -10.67 8.28 0.67
N LEU A 46 -9.73 9.14 1.04
CA LEU A 46 -9.97 10.34 1.87
C LEU A 46 -10.22 11.62 1.03
N LYS A 47 -10.09 11.54 -0.29
CA LYS A 47 -10.60 12.55 -1.22
C LYS A 47 -12.10 12.43 -1.39
#